data_AF-U4UEM7-F1
#
_entry.id   AF-U4UEM7-F1
#
_cell.length_a   1.000
_cell.length_b   1.000
_cell.length_c   1.000
_cell.angle_alpha   90.00
_cell.angle_beta   90.00
_cell.angle_gamma   90.00
#
_symmetry.space_group_name_H-M   'P 1'
#
loop_
_entity.id
_entity.type
_entity.pdbx_description
1 polymer ?
#
loop_
_entity_poly.entity_id
_entity_poly.type
_entity_poly.pdbx_seq_one_letter_code
_entity_poly.pdbx_strand_id
1 'polypeptide(L)'
;MDNLVTTYHEMAHIEYYLHYAGQPYLYRDGANPGFHEGVANAVLLSVFNPKHFYRMGLSSNNTEVYERNMNFLMLMALKKVAYASFAYLVDQ
;
A
#
# COMPACT_ATOMS: atom_id res chain seq x y z
N MET A 1 -13.90 3.80 -1.11
CA MET A 1 -12.71 2.99 -1.45
C MET A 1 -11.48 3.49 -0.73
N ASP A 2 -11.23 4.80 -0.69
CA ASP A 2 -10.02 5.35 -0.03
C ASP A 2 -9.94 4.98 1.46
N ASN A 3 -11.05 5.04 2.21
CA ASN A 3 -11.07 4.58 3.61
C ASN A 3 -10.64 3.10 3.77
N LEU A 4 -11.06 2.21 2.87
CA LEU A 4 -10.67 0.80 2.91
C LEU A 4 -9.17 0.65 2.69
N VAL A 5 -8.63 1.36 1.71
CA VAL A 5 -7.20 1.42 1.40
C VAL A 5 -6.40 1.93 2.60
N THR A 6 -6.84 3.01 3.23
CA THR A 6 -6.22 3.54 4.44
C THR A 6 -6.30 2.55 5.59
N THR A 7 -7.44 1.87 5.80
CA THR A 7 -7.56 0.84 6.84
C THR A 7 -6.54 -0.28 6.67
N TYR A 8 -6.31 -0.78 5.45
CA TYR A 8 -5.27 -1.80 5.22
C TYR A 8 -3.85 -1.26 5.45
N HIS A 9 -3.59 0.00 5.10
CA HIS A 9 -2.30 0.65 5.36
C HIS A 9 -2.02 0.73 6.88
N GLU A 10 -2.95 1.26 7.65
CA GLU A 10 -2.80 1.37 9.11
C GLU A 10 -2.75 0.00 9.80
N MET A 11 -3.51 -0.98 9.30
CA MET A 11 -3.47 -2.35 9.82
C MET A 11 -2.11 -3.01 9.58
N ALA A 12 -1.45 -2.73 8.46
CA ALA A 12 -0.10 -3.23 8.22
C ALA A 12 0.92 -2.66 9.21
N HIS A 13 0.74 -1.42 9.67
CA HIS A 13 1.54 -0.87 10.78
C HIS A 13 1.30 -1.64 12.09
N ILE A 14 0.04 -1.95 12.40
CA ILE A 14 -0.29 -2.78 13.58
C ILE A 14 0.36 -4.17 13.50
N GLU A 15 0.29 -4.84 12.35
CA GLU A 15 0.96 -6.13 12.15
C GLU A 15 2.48 -6.01 12.33
N TYR A 16 3.09 -4.93 11.83
CA TYR A 16 4.51 -4.66 12.07
C TYR A 16 4.80 -4.54 13.59
N TYR A 17 3.98 -3.79 14.32
CA TYR A 17 4.11 -3.64 15.78
C TYR A 17 4.03 -4.98 16.51
N LEU A 18 3.08 -5.83 16.12
CA LEU A 18 2.91 -7.17 16.69
C LEU A 18 4.15 -8.05 16.45
N HIS A 19 4.76 -7.95 15.26
CA HIS A 19 5.92 -8.76 14.90
C HIS A 19 7.17 -8.46 15.73
N TYR A 20 7.42 -7.20 16.10
CA TYR A 20 8.57 -6.84 16.95
C TYR A 20 8.22 -6.67 18.43
N ALA A 21 6.99 -6.96 18.85
CA ALA A 21 6.53 -6.76 20.23
C ALA A 21 7.40 -7.49 21.28
N GLY A 22 8.03 -8.61 20.90
CA GLY A 22 8.93 -9.38 21.77
C GLY A 22 10.35 -8.80 21.91
N GLN A 23 10.74 -7.82 21.09
CA GLN A 23 12.08 -7.25 21.14
C GLN A 23 12.27 -6.34 22.37
N PRO A 24 13.51 -6.09 22.83
CA PRO A 24 13.78 -5.05 23.83
C PRO A 24 13.25 -3.69 23.39
N TYR A 25 12.82 -2.85 24.32
CA TYR A 25 12.14 -1.56 24.02
C TYR A 25 12.90 -0.70 23.00
N LEU A 26 14.22 -0.62 23.10
CA LEU A 26 15.08 0.15 22.19
C LEU A 26 15.09 -0.35 20.73
N TYR A 27 14.60 -1.56 20.46
CA TYR A 27 14.56 -2.18 19.13
C TYR A 27 13.14 -2.35 18.59
N ARG A 28 12.12 -1.76 19.23
CA ARG A 28 10.71 -1.84 18.80
C ARG A 28 10.34 -0.76 17.79
N ASP A 29 11.09 -0.71 16.70
CA ASP A 29 10.87 0.21 15.58
C ASP A 29 11.30 -0.47 14.27
N GLY A 30 10.98 0.14 13.14
CA GLY A 30 11.46 -0.30 11.84
C GLY A 30 12.98 -0.15 11.73
N ALA A 31 13.58 -0.89 10.80
CA ALA A 31 15.03 -0.79 10.55
C ALA A 31 15.47 0.65 10.23
N ASN A 32 14.57 1.42 9.59
CA ASN A 32 14.57 2.87 9.50
C ASN A 32 13.12 3.33 9.24
N PRO A 33 12.79 4.64 9.33
CA PRO A 33 11.41 5.12 9.12
C PRO A 33 10.79 4.71 7.78
N GLY A 34 11.59 4.54 6.73
CA GLY A 34 11.13 4.10 5.42
C GLY A 34 10.65 2.65 5.37
N PHE A 35 11.10 1.78 6.30
CA PHE A 35 10.62 0.39 6.36
C PHE A 35 9.18 0.30 6.84
N HIS A 36 8.78 1.11 7.83
CA HIS A 36 7.40 1.16 8.31
C HIS A 36 6.43 1.46 7.16
N GLU A 37 6.67 2.57 6.48
CA GLU A 37 5.86 3.00 5.34
C GLU A 37 5.99 2.06 4.14
N GLY A 38 7.17 1.51 3.89
CA GLY A 38 7.43 0.59 2.78
C GLY A 38 6.61 -0.69 2.87
N VAL A 39 6.56 -1.32 4.06
CA VAL A 39 5.77 -2.54 4.28
C VAL A 39 4.27 -2.26 4.12
N ALA A 40 3.76 -1.18 4.74
CA ALA A 40 2.36 -0.81 4.62
C ALA A 40 1.95 -0.52 3.17
N ASN A 41 2.80 0.18 2.41
CA ASN A 41 2.57 0.43 0.99
C ASN A 41 2.63 -0.85 0.14
N ALA A 42 3.50 -1.81 0.46
CA ALA A 42 3.58 -3.08 -0.26
C ALA A 42 2.32 -3.93 -0.11
N VAL A 43 1.75 -4.01 1.10
CA VAL A 43 0.46 -4.65 1.35
C VAL A 43 -0.64 -3.98 0.52
N LEU A 44 -0.64 -2.65 0.49
CA LEU A 44 -1.63 -1.90 -0.27
C LEU A 44 -1.59 -2.16 -1.78
N LEU A 45 -0.41 -2.36 -2.38
CA LEU A 45 -0.31 -2.73 -3.79
C LEU A 45 -1.02 -4.06 -4.11
N SER A 46 -1.04 -4.98 -3.15
CA SER A 46 -1.73 -6.26 -3.29
C SER A 46 -3.24 -6.14 -3.10
N VAL A 47 -3.68 -5.30 -2.15
CA VAL A 47 -5.10 -5.07 -1.85
C VAL A 47 -5.77 -4.23 -2.93
N PHE A 48 -5.12 -3.16 -3.37
CA PHE A 48 -5.62 -2.25 -4.39
C PHE A 48 -5.38 -2.81 -5.80
N ASN A 49 -5.83 -4.04 -6.01
CA ASN A 49 -5.73 -4.76 -7.28
C ASN A 49 -7.15 -5.20 -7.71
N PRO A 50 -7.56 -4.97 -8.97
CA PRO A 50 -8.87 -5.40 -9.47
C PRO A 50 -9.17 -6.89 -9.22
N LYS A 51 -8.14 -7.76 -9.28
CA LYS A 51 -8.26 -9.20 -9.00
C LYS A 51 -8.57 -9.47 -7.53
N HIS A 52 -8.01 -8.68 -6.61
CA HIS A 52 -8.30 -8.79 -5.19
C HIS A 52 -9.74 -8.35 -4.88
N PHE A 53 -10.21 -7.25 -5.47
CA PHE A 53 -11.60 -6.81 -5.32
C PHE A 53 -12.63 -7.79 -5.90
N TYR A 54 -12.32 -8.42 -7.04
CA TYR A 54 -13.17 -9.49 -7.56
C TYR A 54 -13.27 -10.67 -6.59
N ARG A 55 -12.14 -11.11 -6.00
CA ARG A 55 -12.12 -12.20 -5.00
C ARG A 55 -12.92 -11.85 -3.74
N MET A 56 -12.96 -10.59 -3.33
CA MET A 56 -13.76 -10.13 -2.20
C MET A 56 -15.24 -9.87 -2.54
N GLY A 57 -15.66 -10.11 -3.79
CA GLY A 57 -17.04 -9.84 -4.24
C GLY A 57 -17.37 -8.35 -4.38
N LEU A 58 -16.36 -7.46 -4.37
CA LEU A 58 -16.53 -6.01 -4.51
C LEU A 58 -16.50 -5.54 -5.97
N SER A 59 -16.24 -6.45 -6.92
CA SER A 59 -16.28 -6.19 -8.36
C SER A 59 -16.93 -7.37 -9.08
N SER A 60 -17.75 -7.08 -10.08
CA SER A 60 -18.50 -8.08 -10.85
C SER A 60 -17.74 -8.65 -12.04
N ASN A 61 -16.62 -8.04 -12.45
CA ASN A 61 -15.93 -8.39 -13.69
C ASN A 61 -14.44 -8.68 -13.48
N ASN A 62 -14.03 -9.94 -13.71
CA ASN A 62 -12.63 -10.40 -13.61
C ASN A 62 -11.87 -10.38 -14.95
N THR A 63 -12.44 -9.86 -16.03
CA THR A 63 -11.78 -9.91 -17.33
C THR A 63 -10.61 -8.92 -17.37
N GLU A 64 -9.40 -9.44 -17.46
CA GLU A 64 -8.17 -8.68 -17.67
C GLU A 64 -8.07 -8.27 -19.14
N VAL A 65 -8.67 -7.14 -19.49
CA VAL A 65 -8.58 -6.53 -20.82
C VAL A 65 -7.44 -5.51 -20.82
N TYR A 66 -6.67 -5.45 -21.92
CA TYR A 66 -5.53 -4.54 -22.08
C TYR A 66 -5.86 -3.09 -21.68
N GLU A 67 -6.97 -2.55 -22.17
CA GLU A 67 -7.42 -1.18 -21.87
C GLU A 67 -7.64 -0.94 -20.37
N ARG A 68 -8.22 -1.91 -19.67
CA ARG A 68 -8.46 -1.82 -18.22
C ARG A 68 -7.16 -1.85 -17.44
N ASN A 69 -6.21 -2.69 -17.87
CA ASN A 69 -4.89 -2.75 -17.25
C ASN A 69 -4.12 -1.44 -17.47
N MET A 70 -4.18 -0.86 -18.68
CA MET A 70 -3.57 0.44 -18.97
C MET A 70 -4.17 1.55 -18.11
N ASN A 71 -5.51 1.61 -17.97
CA ASN A 71 -6.18 2.58 -17.11
C ASN A 71 -5.78 2.42 -15.63
N PHE A 72 -5.69 1.18 -15.14
CA PHE A 72 -5.24 0.91 -13.78
C PHE A 72 -3.78 1.33 -13.55
N LEU A 73 -2.87 1.00 -14.48
CA LEU A 73 -1.47 1.41 -14.39
C LEU A 73 -1.31 2.94 -14.44
N MET A 74 -2.09 3.64 -15.27
CA MET A 74 -2.11 5.11 -15.30
C MET A 74 -2.56 5.69 -13.96
N LEU A 75 -3.63 5.15 -13.36
CA LEU A 75 -4.09 5.55 -12.02
C LEU A 75 -2.99 5.33 -10.96
N MET A 76 -2.28 4.20 -11.03
CA MET A 76 -1.16 3.92 -10.12
C MET A 76 0.00 4.88 -10.32
N ALA A 77 0.33 5.23 -11.57
CA ALA A 77 1.38 6.21 -11.87
C ALA A 77 1.04 7.59 -11.31
N LEU A 78 -0.20 8.06 -11.47
CA LEU A 78 -0.66 9.33 -10.89
C LEU A 78 -0.58 9.33 -9.36
N LYS A 79 -0.82 8.20 -8.70
CA LYS A 79 -0.75 8.12 -7.23
C LYS A 79 0.68 7.96 -6.69
N LYS A 80 1.53 7.18 -7.36
CA LYS A 80 2.85 6.77 -6.82
C LYS A 80 4.02 7.48 -7.48
N VAL A 81 4.01 7.63 -8.80
CA VAL A 81 5.12 8.27 -9.54
C VAL A 81 5.06 9.78 -9.39
N ALA A 82 3.88 10.39 -9.55
CA ALA A 82 3.73 11.83 -9.41
C ALA A 82 4.04 12.34 -7.99
N TYR A 83 3.81 11.51 -6.96
CA TYR A 83 4.12 11.84 -5.57
C TYR A 83 5.63 11.86 -5.26
N ALA A 84 6.45 11.10 -6.00
CA ALA A 84 7.87 10.93 -5.70
C ALA A 84 8.65 12.26 -5.71
N SER A 85 8.37 13.13 -6.68
CA SER A 85 9.01 14.46 -6.75
C SER A 85 8.62 15.36 -5.58
N PHE A 86 7.36 15.30 -5.14
CA PHE A 86 6.90 16.05 -3.98
C PHE A 86 7.58 15.55 -2.69
N ALA A 87 7.59 14.23 -2.48
CA ALA A 87 8.22 13.63 -1.31
C ALA A 87 9.69 14.00 -1.20
N TYR A 88 10.42 14.00 -2.33
CA TYR A 88 11.81 14.44 -2.34
C TYR A 88 11.98 15.91 -1.95
N LEU A 89 11.12 16.80 -2.48
CA LEU A 89 11.22 18.24 -2.21
C LEU A 89 10.93 18.61 -0.75
N VAL A 90 10.05 17.87 -0.06
CA VAL A 90 9.68 18.18 1.33
C VAL A 90 10.85 17.98 2.30
N ASP A 91 11.73 17.02 2.01
CA ASP A 91 12.90 16.70 2.85
C ASP A 91 14.16 17.51 2.47
N GLN A 92 14.12 18.34 1.42
CA GLN A 92 15.22 19.23 1.00
C GLN A 92 15.17 20.60 1.68
#